data_AF-A0AAV9VD00-F1
#
_entry.id   AF-A0AAV9VD00-F1
#
_cell.length_a   1.000
_cell.length_b   1.000
_cell.length_c   1.000
_cell.angle_alpha   90.00
_cell.angle_beta   90.00
_cell.angle_gamma   90.00
#
_symmetry.space_group_name_H-M   'P 1'
#
loop_
_entity.id
_entity.type
_entity.pdbx_description
1 polymer ?
#
loop_
_entity_poly.entity_id
_entity_poly.type
_entity_poly.pdbx_seq_one_letter_code
_entity_poly.pdbx_strand_id
1 'polypeptide(L)'
;MSFADTLKSYEDKVRGILEKWEVDPIVFEGVEPALAQELSDLLSGPEFSEGRNTRMTYDVQRQKVAIRMSTFVQGCVLDFMTKAWLTWSLPPGSDDTFLTLGSPAYNCFLGEFAGTIKQPSYCVVPVGAIFPTLVIESGLKESYTDLCRDKDIWFKGSGGAVKVVMLIKAEQIDDKIIAFLEIWRAGSPTAKRIHLLPDLGGVNEEEDPFLTLGELYGDTEPPSDCSRNQELRLSLYRIRWALEMSRS
;
A
#
# COMPACT_ATOMS: atom_id res chain seq x y z
N MET A 1 -9.14 -16.46 29.41
CA MET A 1 -10.10 -15.60 28.69
C MET A 1 -10.60 -16.41 27.51
N SER A 2 -11.91 -16.48 27.26
CA SER A 2 -12.43 -17.25 26.13
C SER A 2 -12.18 -16.50 24.81
N PHE A 3 -12.25 -17.21 23.68
CA PHE A 3 -12.13 -16.59 22.35
C PHE A 3 -13.11 -15.41 22.16
N ALA A 4 -14.36 -15.58 22.59
CA ALA A 4 -15.39 -14.56 22.51
C ALA A 4 -15.06 -13.34 23.38
N ASP A 5 -14.53 -13.54 24.59
CA ASP A 5 -14.14 -12.44 25.47
C ASP A 5 -12.98 -11.63 24.86
N THR A 6 -12.02 -12.30 24.22
CA THR A 6 -10.88 -11.64 23.57
C THR A 6 -11.33 -10.85 22.34
N LEU A 7 -12.17 -11.43 21.48
CA LEU A 7 -12.72 -10.74 20.31
C LEU A 7 -13.52 -9.50 20.73
N LYS A 8 -14.38 -9.63 21.74
CA LYS A 8 -15.15 -8.50 22.28
C LYS A 8 -14.25 -7.39 22.81
N SER A 9 -13.19 -7.75 23.55
CA SER A 9 -12.21 -6.78 24.04
C SER A 9 -11.49 -6.04 22.91
N TYR A 10 -11.19 -6.71 21.80
CA TYR A 10 -10.57 -6.09 20.63
C TYR A 10 -11.54 -5.16 19.90
N GLU A 11 -12.77 -5.61 19.69
CA GLU A 11 -13.84 -4.78 19.13
C GLU A 11 -14.02 -3.48 19.92
N ASP A 12 -14.14 -3.56 21.24
CA ASP A 12 -14.36 -2.38 22.09
C ASP A 12 -13.19 -1.39 22.00
N LYS A 13 -11.94 -1.88 21.91
CA LYS A 13 -10.75 -1.05 21.70
C LYS A 13 -10.77 -0.36 20.34
N VAL A 14 -11.11 -1.11 19.29
CA VAL A 14 -11.22 -0.56 17.93
C VAL A 14 -12.29 0.53 17.91
N ARG A 15 -13.49 0.28 18.43
CA ARG A 15 -14.58 1.27 18.49
C ARG A 15 -14.18 2.54 19.23
N GLY A 16 -13.57 2.40 20.41
CA GLY A 16 -13.16 3.55 21.22
C GLY A 16 -12.12 4.46 20.54
N ILE A 17 -11.27 3.92 19.67
CA ILE A 17 -10.27 4.70 18.92
C ILE A 17 -10.89 5.33 17.67
N LEU A 18 -11.76 4.59 16.99
CA LEU A 18 -12.50 5.12 15.85
C LEU A 18 -13.41 6.30 16.21
N GLU A 19 -13.91 6.36 17.44
CA GLU A 19 -14.64 7.51 17.97
C GLU A 19 -13.73 8.72 18.23
N LYS A 20 -12.45 8.49 18.58
CA LYS A 20 -11.48 9.53 18.95
C LYS A 20 -10.64 10.06 17.80
N TRP A 21 -10.68 9.43 16.63
CA TRP A 21 -9.81 9.75 15.49
C TRP A 21 -8.31 9.72 15.84
N GLU A 22 -7.90 8.76 16.68
CA GLU A 22 -6.46 8.61 16.96
C GLU A 22 -5.75 8.10 15.68
N VAL A 23 -4.65 8.78 15.35
CA VAL A 23 -3.85 8.51 14.15
C VAL A 23 -2.85 7.37 14.36
N ASP A 24 -2.65 6.97 15.61
CA ASP A 24 -1.69 5.94 15.98
C ASP A 24 -2.28 4.54 15.68
N PRO A 25 -1.46 3.62 15.15
CA PRO A 25 -1.92 2.26 14.84
C PRO A 25 -2.30 1.50 16.11
N ILE A 26 -3.41 0.78 16.06
CA ILE A 26 -3.78 -0.19 17.09
C ILE A 26 -3.02 -1.48 16.79
N VAL A 27 -2.24 -1.95 17.75
CA VAL A 27 -1.45 -3.17 17.60
C VAL A 27 -1.90 -4.21 18.62
N PHE A 28 -2.16 -5.42 18.12
CA PHE A 28 -2.37 -6.61 18.91
C PHE A 28 -1.28 -7.63 18.57
N GLU A 29 -0.71 -8.28 19.58
CA GLU A 29 0.33 -9.29 19.44
C GLU A 29 -0.16 -10.64 19.99
N GLY A 30 0.43 -11.74 19.52
CA GLY A 30 0.00 -13.10 19.89
C GLY A 30 -1.40 -13.44 19.37
N VAL A 31 -1.80 -12.85 18.24
CA VAL A 31 -3.11 -13.06 17.63
C VAL A 31 -3.10 -14.30 16.75
N GLU A 32 -3.95 -15.26 17.08
CA GLU A 32 -4.17 -16.48 16.29
C GLU A 32 -4.88 -16.16 14.95
N PRO A 33 -4.61 -16.92 13.87
CA PRO A 33 -5.16 -16.62 12.53
C PRO A 33 -6.70 -16.53 12.49
N ALA A 34 -7.39 -17.42 13.21
CA ALA A 34 -8.86 -17.40 13.27
C ALA A 34 -9.39 -16.09 13.88
N LEU A 35 -8.73 -15.58 14.92
CA LEU A 35 -9.12 -14.31 15.54
C LEU A 35 -8.82 -13.12 14.63
N ALA A 36 -7.70 -13.16 13.90
CA ALA A 36 -7.38 -12.15 12.89
C ALA A 36 -8.41 -12.12 11.76
N GLN A 37 -8.90 -13.28 11.31
CA GLN A 37 -9.94 -13.35 10.28
C GLN A 37 -11.26 -12.76 10.77
N GLU A 38 -11.72 -13.10 11.99
CA GLU A 38 -12.92 -12.51 12.59
C GLU A 38 -12.82 -10.98 12.71
N LEU A 39 -11.65 -10.46 13.10
CA LEU A 39 -11.40 -9.02 13.11
C LEU A 39 -11.46 -8.41 11.71
N SER A 40 -10.91 -9.09 10.70
CA SER A 40 -10.98 -8.63 9.30
C SER A 40 -12.43 -8.52 8.82
N ASP A 41 -13.24 -9.52 9.13
CA ASP A 41 -14.63 -9.61 8.71
C ASP A 41 -15.47 -8.54 9.43
N LEU A 42 -15.22 -8.33 10.72
CA LEU A 42 -15.81 -7.25 11.51
C LEU A 42 -15.51 -5.88 10.90
N LEU A 43 -14.25 -5.58 10.58
CA LEU A 43 -13.84 -4.30 9.98
C LEU A 43 -14.39 -4.08 8.57
N SER A 44 -14.69 -5.17 7.85
CA SER A 44 -15.29 -5.11 6.52
C SER A 44 -16.81 -4.97 6.57
N GLY A 45 -17.42 -5.11 7.75
CA GLY A 45 -18.86 -4.99 7.95
C GLY A 45 -19.38 -3.56 7.82
N PRO A 46 -20.70 -3.40 7.56
CA PRO A 46 -21.33 -2.10 7.31
C PRO A 46 -21.08 -1.06 8.40
N GLU A 47 -21.04 -1.51 9.67
CA GLU A 47 -20.81 -0.64 10.84
C GLU A 47 -19.44 0.04 10.86
N PHE A 48 -18.43 -0.58 10.24
CA PHE A 48 -17.06 -0.07 10.19
C PHE A 48 -16.71 0.51 8.81
N SER A 49 -17.39 0.04 7.75
CA SER A 49 -17.19 0.55 6.39
C SER A 49 -17.80 1.93 6.15
N GLU A 50 -18.85 2.31 6.88
CA GLU A 50 -19.48 3.62 6.75
C GLU A 50 -18.69 4.71 7.50
N GLY A 51 -17.68 5.27 6.81
CA GLY A 51 -17.10 6.58 7.17
C GLY A 51 -15.72 6.57 7.81
N ARG A 52 -15.10 5.40 8.02
CA ARG A 52 -13.81 5.28 8.70
C ARG A 52 -12.91 4.33 7.92
N ASN A 53 -12.20 4.83 6.90
CA ASN A 53 -11.25 4.10 6.04
C ASN A 53 -10.15 3.42 6.88
N THR A 54 -10.51 2.34 7.56
CA THR A 54 -9.65 1.52 8.39
C THR A 54 -8.95 0.51 7.52
N ARG A 55 -7.71 0.22 7.87
CA ARG A 55 -6.89 -0.78 7.20
C ARG A 55 -6.32 -1.72 8.23
N MET A 56 -6.42 -3.00 7.94
CA MET A 56 -5.83 -4.05 8.75
C MET A 56 -4.64 -4.68 8.04
N THR A 57 -3.63 -5.00 8.82
CA THR A 57 -2.60 -5.98 8.45
C THR A 57 -2.52 -7.02 9.54
N TYR A 58 -2.53 -8.28 9.17
CA TYR A 58 -2.18 -9.39 10.03
C TYR A 58 -0.95 -10.11 9.48
N ASP A 59 0.19 -9.99 10.16
CA ASP A 59 1.41 -10.73 9.83
C ASP A 59 1.42 -12.05 10.62
N VAL A 60 1.18 -13.17 9.90
CA VAL A 60 1.06 -14.50 10.50
C VAL A 60 2.34 -14.93 11.21
N GLN A 61 3.52 -14.55 10.72
CA GLN A 61 4.78 -14.97 11.32
C GLN A 61 5.05 -14.25 12.65
N ARG A 62 4.58 -13.01 12.75
CA ARG A 62 4.69 -12.21 13.97
C ARG A 62 3.47 -12.37 14.88
N GLN A 63 2.43 -13.08 14.44
CA GLN A 63 1.11 -13.12 15.08
C GLN A 63 0.63 -11.73 15.49
N LYS A 64 0.82 -10.76 14.58
CA LYS A 64 0.62 -9.33 14.87
C LYS A 64 -0.49 -8.76 13.99
N VAL A 65 -1.53 -8.23 14.62
CA VAL A 65 -2.56 -7.41 13.94
C VAL A 65 -2.21 -5.94 14.14
N ALA A 66 -2.24 -5.17 13.06
CA ALA A 66 -2.14 -3.72 13.07
C ALA A 66 -3.34 -3.12 12.34
N ILE A 67 -4.18 -2.37 13.06
CA ILE A 67 -5.33 -1.64 12.52
C ILE A 67 -4.97 -0.16 12.46
N ARG A 68 -5.23 0.48 11.33
CA ARG A 68 -4.79 1.84 11.02
C ARG A 68 -5.94 2.64 10.45
N MET A 69 -5.97 3.92 10.78
CA MET A 69 -6.80 4.89 10.08
C MET A 69 -6.10 5.39 8.81
N SER A 70 -6.88 5.75 7.81
CA SER A 70 -6.35 6.46 6.65
C SER A 70 -5.72 7.78 7.08
N THR A 71 -4.49 8.01 6.62
CA THR A 71 -3.75 9.26 6.88
C THR A 71 -3.79 10.16 5.64
N PHE A 72 -3.40 11.43 5.78
CA PHE A 72 -3.27 12.33 4.63
C PHE A 72 -2.25 11.79 3.60
N VAL A 73 -1.21 11.08 4.06
CA VAL A 73 -0.20 10.46 3.19
C VAL A 73 -0.86 9.44 2.25
N GLN A 74 -1.78 8.63 2.77
CA GLN A 74 -2.53 7.70 1.94
C GLN A 74 -3.39 8.43 0.90
N GLY A 75 -4.06 9.53 1.29
CA GLY A 75 -4.78 10.39 0.37
C GLY A 75 -3.89 10.95 -0.75
N CYS A 76 -2.67 11.37 -0.41
CA CYS A 76 -1.66 11.81 -1.38
C CYS A 76 -1.28 10.69 -2.36
N VAL A 77 -1.13 9.46 -1.87
CA VAL A 77 -0.82 8.30 -2.73
C VAL A 77 -1.95 8.00 -3.71
N LEU A 78 -3.20 8.02 -3.23
CA LEU A 78 -4.39 7.81 -4.07
C LEU A 78 -4.46 8.87 -5.18
N ASP A 79 -4.31 10.16 -4.85
CA ASP A 79 -4.33 11.26 -5.81
C ASP A 79 -3.16 11.16 -6.80
N PHE A 80 -1.95 10.91 -6.29
CA PHE A 80 -0.73 10.75 -7.10
C PHE A 80 -0.89 9.65 -8.15
N MET A 81 -1.35 8.47 -7.75
CA MET A 81 -1.48 7.35 -8.67
C MET A 81 -2.66 7.48 -9.61
N THR A 82 -3.78 8.04 -9.16
CA THR A 82 -4.92 8.32 -10.04
C THR A 82 -4.50 9.26 -11.16
N LYS A 83 -3.74 10.32 -10.83
CA LYS A 83 -3.21 11.25 -11.84
C LYS A 83 -2.15 10.59 -12.72
N ALA A 84 -1.26 9.77 -12.17
CA ALA A 84 -0.28 9.03 -12.96
C ALA A 84 -0.96 8.16 -14.01
N TRP A 85 -1.95 7.34 -13.60
CA TRP A 85 -2.75 6.48 -14.47
C TRP A 85 -3.34 7.24 -15.66
N LEU A 86 -3.99 8.38 -15.40
CA LEU A 86 -4.64 9.20 -16.42
C LEU A 86 -3.64 9.86 -17.41
N THR A 87 -2.38 9.98 -17.03
CA THR A 87 -1.35 10.62 -17.87
C THR A 87 -0.44 9.64 -18.60
N TRP A 88 -0.44 8.38 -18.19
CA TRP A 88 0.35 7.35 -18.85
C TRP A 88 -0.19 7.08 -20.25
N SER A 89 0.72 6.94 -21.22
CA SER A 89 0.39 6.53 -22.59
C SER A 89 0.10 5.03 -22.65
N LEU A 90 -0.95 4.59 -21.97
CA LEU A 90 -1.34 3.18 -21.90
C LEU A 90 -1.96 2.70 -23.22
N PRO A 91 -1.83 1.40 -23.56
CA PRO A 91 -2.52 0.81 -24.71
C PRO A 91 -4.04 1.06 -24.66
N PRO A 92 -4.73 1.21 -25.81
CA PRO A 92 -6.20 1.28 -25.84
C PRO A 92 -6.84 0.09 -25.11
N GLY A 93 -7.88 0.35 -24.30
CA GLY A 93 -8.55 -0.69 -23.51
C GLY A 93 -7.82 -1.10 -22.22
N SER A 94 -6.78 -0.36 -21.80
CA SER A 94 -6.09 -0.65 -20.53
C SER A 94 -7.00 -0.56 -19.30
N ASP A 95 -8.06 0.26 -19.35
CA ASP A 95 -9.06 0.33 -18.27
C ASP A 95 -9.90 -0.96 -18.17
N ASP A 96 -10.00 -1.74 -19.24
CA ASP A 96 -10.63 -3.07 -19.23
C ASP A 96 -9.62 -4.19 -18.90
N THR A 97 -8.32 -3.85 -18.87
CA THR A 97 -7.22 -4.80 -18.64
C THR A 97 -6.72 -4.76 -17.21
N PHE A 98 -6.87 -3.62 -16.53
CA PHE A 98 -6.37 -3.41 -15.18
C PHE A 98 -7.43 -2.81 -14.27
N LEU A 99 -7.44 -3.28 -13.02
CA LEU A 99 -8.15 -2.64 -11.92
C LEU A 99 -7.16 -1.78 -11.12
N THR A 100 -7.54 -0.53 -10.88
CA THR A 100 -6.84 0.35 -9.95
C THR A 100 -7.65 0.44 -8.66
N LEU A 101 -7.05 0.05 -7.54
CA LEU A 101 -7.79 -0.13 -6.28
C LEU A 101 -7.09 0.58 -5.12
N GLY A 102 -7.87 1.32 -4.35
CA GLY A 102 -7.46 1.85 -3.05
C GLY A 102 -7.73 0.82 -1.95
N SER A 103 -6.67 0.30 -1.35
CA SER A 103 -6.75 -0.55 -0.14
C SER A 103 -7.63 -1.80 -0.17
N PRO A 104 -7.65 -2.60 -1.25
CA PRO A 104 -8.32 -3.90 -1.23
C PRO A 104 -7.65 -4.88 -0.26
N ALA A 105 -8.41 -5.80 0.32
CA ALA A 105 -7.89 -6.82 1.22
C ALA A 105 -7.43 -8.07 0.45
N TYR A 106 -6.26 -8.59 0.83
CA TYR A 106 -5.69 -9.83 0.34
C TYR A 106 -5.42 -10.77 1.51
N ASN A 107 -5.86 -12.02 1.40
CA ASN A 107 -5.70 -13.05 2.44
C ASN A 107 -5.24 -14.41 1.87
N CYS A 108 -4.85 -14.45 0.59
CA CYS A 108 -4.49 -15.66 -0.15
C CYS A 108 -2.98 -15.81 -0.36
N PHE A 109 -2.15 -15.23 0.52
CA PHE A 109 -0.69 -15.32 0.46
C PHE A 109 -0.21 -16.77 0.59
N LEU A 110 0.99 -17.02 0.08
CA LEU A 110 1.58 -18.36 -0.08
C LEU A 110 2.77 -18.57 0.86
N GLY A 111 3.14 -19.85 1.01
CA GLY A 111 4.34 -20.27 1.72
C GLY A 111 4.37 -19.80 3.17
N GLU A 112 5.49 -19.21 3.57
CA GLU A 112 5.71 -18.73 4.94
C GLU A 112 4.78 -17.57 5.37
N PHE A 113 4.05 -16.98 4.41
CA PHE A 113 3.08 -15.91 4.62
C PHE A 113 1.63 -16.38 4.54
N ALA A 114 1.37 -17.69 4.34
CA ALA A 114 0.02 -18.22 4.29
C ALA A 114 -0.77 -17.90 5.56
N GLY A 115 -1.97 -17.32 5.40
CA GLY A 115 -2.80 -16.82 6.50
C GLY A 115 -2.57 -15.35 6.86
N THR A 116 -1.61 -14.66 6.23
CA THR A 116 -1.47 -13.20 6.32
C THR A 116 -2.68 -12.50 5.71
N ILE A 117 -3.14 -11.42 6.33
CA ILE A 117 -4.16 -10.52 5.77
C ILE A 117 -3.51 -9.17 5.55
N LYS A 118 -3.68 -8.57 4.37
CA LYS A 118 -3.03 -7.30 4.07
C LYS A 118 -3.83 -6.41 3.12
N GLN A 119 -3.79 -5.12 3.40
CA GLN A 119 -4.36 -4.07 2.57
C GLN A 119 -3.27 -3.06 2.19
N PRO A 120 -2.98 -2.86 0.90
CA PRO A 120 -2.00 -1.85 0.47
C PRO A 120 -2.59 -0.44 0.60
N SER A 121 -1.79 0.60 0.39
CA SER A 121 -2.35 1.95 0.18
C SER A 121 -3.02 2.07 -1.17
N TYR A 122 -2.40 1.50 -2.21
CA TYR A 122 -2.91 1.47 -3.57
C TYR A 122 -2.31 0.27 -4.31
N CYS A 123 -3.03 -0.26 -5.30
CA CYS A 123 -2.45 -1.27 -6.19
C CYS A 123 -3.07 -1.25 -7.59
N VAL A 124 -2.33 -1.82 -8.55
CA VAL A 124 -2.79 -2.10 -9.91
C VAL A 124 -2.81 -3.62 -10.10
N VAL A 125 -3.96 -4.13 -10.54
CA VAL A 125 -4.24 -5.57 -10.67
C VAL A 125 -4.62 -5.87 -12.11
N PRO A 126 -3.90 -6.74 -12.83
CA PRO A 126 -4.38 -7.27 -14.11
C PRO A 126 -5.72 -7.98 -13.91
N VAL A 127 -6.69 -7.75 -14.78
CA VAL A 127 -8.01 -8.39 -14.69
C VAL A 127 -7.86 -9.92 -14.72
N GLY A 128 -8.51 -10.59 -13.77
CA GLY A 128 -8.42 -12.03 -13.59
C GLY A 128 -7.23 -12.50 -12.75
N ALA A 129 -6.30 -11.62 -12.38
CA ALA A 129 -5.21 -11.97 -11.47
C ALA A 129 -5.66 -11.99 -10.00
N ILE A 130 -5.07 -12.88 -9.21
CA ILE A 130 -5.32 -12.99 -7.75
C ILE A 130 -4.57 -11.90 -6.98
N PHE A 131 -3.39 -11.51 -7.46
CA PHE A 131 -2.52 -10.52 -6.84
C PHE A 131 -2.27 -9.34 -7.77
N PRO A 132 -1.99 -8.15 -7.21
CA PRO A 132 -1.53 -7.01 -7.99
C PRO A 132 -0.14 -7.26 -8.56
N THR A 133 0.21 -6.52 -9.62
CA THR A 133 1.57 -6.46 -10.15
C THR A 133 2.33 -5.25 -9.61
N LEU A 134 1.62 -4.15 -9.34
CA LEU A 134 2.13 -2.96 -8.67
C LEU A 134 1.41 -2.78 -7.33
N VAL A 135 2.20 -2.62 -6.26
CA VAL A 135 1.71 -2.27 -4.93
C VAL A 135 2.38 -1.00 -4.45
N ILE A 136 1.62 -0.16 -3.76
CA ILE A 136 2.16 0.97 -3.01
C ILE A 136 1.79 0.80 -1.54
N GLU A 137 2.82 0.86 -0.70
CA GLU A 137 2.69 0.97 0.73
C GLU A 137 3.11 2.36 1.17
N SER A 138 2.32 2.96 2.05
CA SER A 138 2.64 4.27 2.60
C SER A 138 2.42 4.32 4.09
N GLY A 139 3.35 4.97 4.78
CA GLY A 139 3.27 5.12 6.22
C GLY A 139 3.65 6.51 6.71
N LEU A 140 2.90 7.00 7.70
CA LEU A 140 3.21 8.22 8.44
C LEU A 140 3.80 7.87 9.81
N LYS A 141 3.12 6.99 10.56
CA LYS A 141 3.52 6.54 11.90
C LYS A 141 4.21 5.17 11.86
N GLU A 142 4.08 4.45 10.77
CA GLU A 142 4.69 3.15 10.53
C GLU A 142 6.21 3.29 10.52
N SER A 143 6.88 2.35 11.19
CA SER A 143 8.33 2.26 11.12
C SER A 143 8.77 1.85 9.71
N TYR A 144 9.95 2.32 9.28
CA TYR A 144 10.51 1.88 8.00
C TYR A 144 10.73 0.36 7.98
N THR A 145 11.10 -0.24 9.10
CA THR A 145 11.26 -1.71 9.23
C THR A 145 9.96 -2.45 8.95
N ASP A 146 8.81 -1.92 9.41
CA ASP A 146 7.51 -2.52 9.10
C ASP A 146 7.13 -2.34 7.63
N LEU A 147 7.42 -1.19 7.01
CA LEU A 147 7.20 -1.02 5.56
C LEU A 147 8.09 -1.96 4.72
N CYS A 148 9.34 -2.20 5.13
CA CYS A 148 10.20 -3.19 4.50
C CYS A 148 9.67 -4.61 4.68
N ARG A 149 9.07 -4.91 5.83
CA ARG A 149 8.40 -6.19 6.08
C ARG A 149 7.16 -6.34 5.19
N ASP A 150 6.37 -5.28 5.03
CA ASP A 150 5.20 -5.24 4.17
C ASP A 150 5.57 -5.51 2.71
N LYS A 151 6.65 -4.89 2.23
CA LYS A 151 7.26 -5.19 0.93
C LYS A 151 7.62 -6.68 0.78
N ASP A 152 8.24 -7.28 1.80
CA ASP A 152 8.62 -8.69 1.77
C ASP A 152 7.40 -9.60 1.69
N ILE A 153 6.31 -9.30 2.42
CA ILE A 153 5.04 -10.02 2.33
C ILE A 153 4.53 -9.99 0.89
N TRP A 154 4.53 -8.82 0.23
CA TRP A 154 4.05 -8.70 -1.15
C TRP A 154 4.91 -9.49 -2.14
N PHE A 155 6.23 -9.37 -2.09
CA PHE A 155 7.09 -10.08 -3.04
C PHE A 155 7.10 -11.59 -2.81
N LYS A 156 7.31 -12.03 -1.57
CA LYS A 156 7.49 -13.45 -1.25
C LYS A 156 6.15 -14.17 -1.11
N GLY A 157 5.18 -13.53 -0.46
CA GLY A 157 3.87 -14.11 -0.22
C GLY A 157 2.98 -14.18 -1.46
N SER A 158 3.20 -13.35 -2.48
CA SER A 158 2.42 -13.44 -3.73
C SER A 158 2.88 -14.54 -4.69
N GLY A 159 3.93 -15.29 -4.36
CA GLY A 159 4.51 -16.29 -5.26
C GLY A 159 5.14 -15.70 -6.52
N GLY A 160 5.58 -14.44 -6.47
CA GLY A 160 6.20 -13.74 -7.60
C GLY A 160 5.24 -12.98 -8.51
N ALA A 161 3.95 -12.91 -8.18
CA ALA A 161 2.97 -12.14 -8.95
C ALA A 161 3.22 -10.62 -8.85
N VAL A 162 3.56 -10.11 -7.66
CA VAL A 162 3.92 -8.70 -7.47
C VAL A 162 5.30 -8.43 -8.08
N LYS A 163 5.37 -7.48 -9.02
CA LYS A 163 6.60 -7.10 -9.73
C LYS A 163 7.23 -5.84 -9.17
N VAL A 164 6.42 -4.92 -8.66
CA VAL A 164 6.90 -3.65 -8.08
C VAL A 164 6.20 -3.37 -6.76
N VAL A 165 6.98 -2.96 -5.76
CA VAL A 165 6.48 -2.37 -4.51
C VAL A 165 7.09 -0.99 -4.34
N MET A 166 6.25 0.04 -4.28
CA MET A 166 6.67 1.40 -3.95
C MET A 166 6.44 1.64 -2.45
N LEU A 167 7.47 2.08 -1.74
CA LEU A 167 7.38 2.48 -0.35
C LEU A 167 7.43 4.01 -0.25
N ILE A 168 6.35 4.62 0.23
CA ILE A 168 6.29 6.06 0.52
C ILE A 168 6.25 6.23 2.03
N LYS A 169 7.37 6.64 2.61
CA LYS A 169 7.48 6.87 4.05
C LYS A 169 7.54 8.36 4.30
N ALA A 170 6.61 8.85 5.12
CA ALA A 170 6.62 10.19 5.64
C ALA A 170 6.77 10.16 7.18
N GLU A 171 7.32 11.22 7.73
CA GLU A 171 7.39 11.49 9.15
C GLU A 171 7.06 12.95 9.38
N GLN A 172 6.22 13.22 10.38
CA GLN A 172 5.94 14.57 10.84
C GLN A 172 6.79 14.87 12.07
N ILE A 173 7.66 15.87 11.93
CA ILE A 173 8.52 16.39 13.00
C ILE A 173 8.15 17.87 13.15
N ASP A 174 7.48 18.18 14.27
CA ASP A 174 6.83 19.46 14.49
C ASP A 174 5.90 19.82 13.30
N ASP A 175 6.12 20.97 12.67
CA ASP A 175 5.37 21.43 11.51
C ASP A 175 5.95 20.94 10.17
N LYS A 176 7.01 20.13 10.17
CA LYS A 176 7.72 19.70 8.96
C LYS A 176 7.41 18.25 8.64
N ILE A 177 7.31 17.96 7.34
CA ILE A 177 7.24 16.60 6.82
C ILE A 177 8.59 16.25 6.20
N ILE A 178 9.15 15.13 6.62
CA ILE A 178 10.26 14.48 5.94
C ILE A 178 9.69 13.26 5.23
N ALA A 179 9.91 13.15 3.93
CA ALA A 179 9.35 12.05 3.16
C ALA A 179 10.31 11.52 2.12
N PHE A 180 10.24 10.22 1.85
CA PHE A 180 10.98 9.58 0.77
C PHE A 180 10.13 8.52 0.05
N LEU A 181 10.53 8.24 -1.19
CA LEU A 181 10.02 7.17 -2.03
C LEU A 181 11.15 6.16 -2.28
N GLU A 182 10.84 4.87 -2.18
CA GLU A 182 11.66 3.79 -2.72
C GLU A 182 10.84 2.96 -3.70
N ILE A 183 11.45 2.59 -4.84
CA ILE A 183 10.84 1.71 -5.82
C ILE A 183 11.60 0.40 -5.83
N TRP A 184 10.97 -0.63 -5.28
CA TRP A 184 11.50 -1.98 -5.22
C TRP A 184 10.97 -2.80 -6.38
N ARG A 185 11.84 -3.59 -7.00
CA ARG A 185 11.52 -4.45 -8.14
C ARG A 185 11.79 -5.90 -7.78
N ALA A 186 10.92 -6.81 -8.22
CA ALA A 186 11.12 -8.24 -8.04
C ALA A 186 12.48 -8.67 -8.63
N GLY A 187 13.23 -9.46 -7.87
CA GLY A 187 14.58 -9.90 -8.25
C GLY A 187 15.70 -8.87 -8.04
N SER A 188 15.39 -7.62 -7.69
CA SER A 188 16.40 -6.63 -7.32
C SER A 188 16.67 -6.65 -5.80
N PRO A 189 17.94 -6.75 -5.36
CA PRO A 189 18.28 -6.71 -3.94
C PRO A 189 18.24 -5.29 -3.36
N THR A 190 18.22 -4.26 -4.20
CA THR A 190 18.30 -2.86 -3.79
C THR A 190 17.23 -1.99 -4.48
N ALA A 191 16.90 -0.88 -3.84
CA ALA A 191 16.09 0.19 -4.40
C ALA A 191 16.82 1.52 -4.26
N LYS A 192 16.59 2.43 -5.21
CA LYS A 192 17.01 3.83 -5.08
C LYS A 192 16.02 4.56 -4.16
N ARG A 193 16.53 5.19 -3.11
CA ARG A 193 15.75 6.11 -2.27
C ARG A 193 15.76 7.50 -2.89
N ILE A 194 14.57 8.08 -3.03
CA ILE A 194 14.34 9.42 -3.56
C ILE A 194 13.75 10.25 -2.43
N HIS A 195 14.44 11.32 -2.02
CA HIS A 195 13.90 12.26 -1.06
C HIS A 195 12.79 13.09 -1.71
N LEU A 196 11.60 13.03 -1.12
CA LEU A 196 10.45 13.81 -1.56
C LEU A 196 10.45 15.15 -0.84
N LEU A 197 10.54 15.14 0.50
CA LEU A 197 10.52 16.35 1.32
C LEU A 197 11.61 16.36 2.40
N PRO A 198 12.15 17.55 2.73
CA PRO A 198 12.01 18.81 1.97
C PRO A 198 12.64 18.70 0.57
N ASP A 199 12.26 19.55 -0.39
CA ASP A 199 12.96 19.58 -1.68
C ASP A 199 14.39 20.09 -1.48
N LEU A 200 15.37 19.20 -1.67
CA LEU A 200 16.79 19.47 -1.43
C LEU A 200 17.54 19.99 -2.67
N GLY A 201 16.89 20.19 -3.83
CA GLY A 201 17.64 20.49 -5.05
C GLY A 201 16.89 21.00 -6.28
N GLY A 202 15.58 21.22 -6.22
CA GLY A 202 14.78 21.63 -7.38
C GLY A 202 14.57 20.46 -8.34
N VAL A 203 13.31 20.09 -8.57
CA VAL A 203 12.96 18.97 -9.44
C VAL A 203 13.45 19.25 -10.87
N ASN A 204 14.37 18.43 -11.37
CA ASN A 204 14.50 18.25 -12.81
C ASN A 204 13.54 17.11 -13.20
N GLU A 205 12.51 17.39 -13.99
CA GLU A 205 11.54 16.39 -14.47
C GLU A 205 12.22 15.28 -15.29
N GLU A 206 13.44 15.50 -15.79
CA GLU A 206 14.27 14.45 -16.41
C GLU A 206 14.72 13.36 -15.42
N GLU A 207 14.63 13.60 -14.10
CA GLU A 207 14.97 12.63 -13.05
C GLU A 207 13.77 11.85 -12.51
N ASP A 208 12.57 12.07 -13.04
CA ASP A 208 11.38 11.33 -12.62
C ASP A 208 11.60 9.82 -12.80
N PRO A 209 11.37 9.01 -11.75
CA PRO A 209 11.43 7.57 -11.90
C PRO A 209 10.31 7.11 -12.82
N PHE A 210 10.44 5.89 -13.32
CA PHE A 210 9.41 5.27 -14.15
C PHE A 210 9.14 3.84 -13.69
N LEU A 211 7.95 3.37 -14.03
CA LEU A 211 7.64 1.96 -14.17
C LEU A 211 7.74 1.58 -15.64
N THR A 212 7.77 0.30 -15.95
CA THR A 212 7.66 -0.20 -17.32
C THR A 212 6.29 -0.80 -17.55
N LEU A 213 5.82 -0.78 -18.79
CA LEU A 213 4.56 -1.46 -19.14
C LEU A 213 4.63 -2.97 -18.80
N GLY A 214 5.79 -3.59 -19.01
CA GLY A 214 6.02 -4.99 -18.66
C GLY A 214 5.91 -5.27 -17.15
N GLU A 215 6.21 -4.29 -16.28
CA GLU A 215 5.98 -4.41 -14.84
C GLU A 215 4.48 -4.42 -14.49
N LEU A 216 3.65 -3.66 -15.22
CA LEU A 216 2.20 -3.68 -15.02
C LEU A 216 1.57 -4.99 -15.50
N TYR A 217 1.98 -5.50 -16.66
CA TYR A 217 1.49 -6.77 -17.19
C TYR A 217 2.06 -7.99 -16.42
N GLY A 218 3.24 -7.86 -15.82
CA GLY A 218 3.88 -8.96 -15.13
C GLY A 218 4.24 -10.09 -16.10
N ASP A 219 3.68 -11.29 -15.88
CA ASP A 219 4.02 -12.47 -16.70
C ASP A 219 3.17 -12.57 -17.97
N THR A 220 2.17 -11.70 -18.16
CA THR A 220 1.45 -11.59 -19.43
C THR A 220 2.16 -10.65 -20.40
N GLU A 221 1.90 -10.82 -21.69
CA GLU A 221 2.43 -9.93 -22.72
C GLU A 221 1.49 -8.74 -22.93
N PRO A 222 2.03 -7.50 -23.06
CA PRO A 222 1.25 -6.37 -23.51
C PRO A 222 0.79 -6.58 -24.97
N PRO A 223 -0.15 -5.75 -25.46
CA PRO A 223 -0.54 -5.72 -26.87
C PRO A 223 0.67 -5.64 -27.80
N SER A 224 0.59 -6.30 -28.98
CA SER A 224 1.74 -6.54 -29.86
C SER A 224 2.40 -5.29 -30.43
N ASP A 225 1.70 -4.16 -30.43
CA ASP A 225 2.18 -2.84 -30.86
C ASP A 225 2.88 -2.06 -29.73
N CYS A 226 2.92 -2.62 -28.52
CA CYS A 226 3.47 -1.97 -27.33
C CYS A 226 4.76 -2.65 -26.88
N SER A 227 5.71 -1.84 -26.40
CA SER A 227 6.97 -2.36 -25.84
C SER A 227 6.81 -2.64 -24.36
N ARG A 228 7.25 -3.82 -23.90
CA ARG A 228 7.38 -4.11 -22.45
C ARG A 228 8.25 -3.08 -21.72
N ASN A 229 9.23 -2.50 -22.42
CA ASN A 229 10.15 -1.50 -21.88
C ASN A 229 9.61 -0.07 -21.97
N GLN A 230 8.38 0.13 -22.44
CA GLN A 230 7.77 1.45 -22.46
C GLN A 230 7.74 2.03 -21.05
N GLU A 231 8.34 3.21 -20.89
CA GLU A 231 8.42 3.90 -19.60
C GLU A 231 7.11 4.62 -19.28
N LEU A 232 6.64 4.42 -18.05
CA LEU A 232 5.48 5.02 -17.43
C LEU A 232 5.99 5.93 -16.31
N ARG A 233 6.23 7.21 -16.63
CA ARG A 233 6.88 8.15 -15.72
C ARG A 233 5.99 8.49 -14.52
N LEU A 234 6.64 8.59 -13.36
CA LEU A 234 6.04 8.91 -12.08
C LEU A 234 6.47 10.33 -11.68
N SER A 235 5.55 11.28 -11.74
CA SER A 235 5.88 12.69 -11.47
C SER A 235 6.22 12.94 -10.00
N LEU A 236 7.50 13.17 -9.69
CA LEU A 236 7.95 13.52 -8.34
C LEU A 236 7.34 14.84 -7.90
N TYR A 237 7.19 15.80 -8.82
CA TYR A 237 6.51 17.07 -8.55
C TYR A 237 5.11 16.87 -7.97
N ARG A 238 4.31 15.96 -8.55
CA ARG A 238 2.92 15.73 -8.08
C ARG A 238 2.86 15.18 -6.67
N ILE A 239 3.66 14.17 -6.33
CA ILE A 239 3.64 13.60 -4.98
C ILE A 239 4.22 14.58 -3.95
N ARG A 240 5.27 15.35 -4.31
CA ARG A 240 5.80 16.42 -3.45
C ARG A 240 4.74 17.47 -3.17
N TRP A 241 4.09 17.97 -4.21
CA TRP A 241 3.03 18.97 -4.09
C TRP A 241 1.87 18.46 -3.23
N ALA A 242 1.42 17.21 -3.43
CA ALA A 242 0.36 16.63 -2.63
C ALA A 242 0.73 16.56 -1.13
N LEU A 243 1.96 16.13 -0.82
CA LEU A 243 2.47 16.07 0.55
C LEU A 243 2.63 17.46 1.19
N GLU A 244 3.05 18.47 0.42
CA GLU A 244 3.20 19.85 0.90
C GLU A 244 1.86 20.54 1.14
N MET A 245 0.87 20.34 0.26
CA MET A 245 -0.43 21.00 0.33
C MET A 245 -1.37 20.35 1.35
N SER A 246 -1.16 19.08 1.71
CA SER A 246 -1.95 18.39 2.74
C SER A 246 -1.66 18.90 4.17
N ARG A 247 -0.96 20.04 4.31
CA ARG A 247 -0.66 20.77 5.56
C ARG A 247 -1.80 21.70 6.02
N SER A 248 -2.90 21.82 5.27
CA SER A 248 -3.99 22.76 5.55
C SER A 248 -5.15 22.14 6.33
#